data_AF-A0AAN7J9F3-F1
#
_entry.id   AF-A0AAN7J9F3-F1
#
_cell.length_a   1.000
_cell.length_b   1.000
_cell.length_c   1.000
_cell.angle_alpha   90.00
_cell.angle_beta   90.00
_cell.angle_gamma   90.00
#
_symmetry.space_group_name_H-M   'P 1'
#
loop_
_entity.id
_entity.type
_entity.pdbx_description
1 polymer ?
#
loop_
_entity_poly.entity_id
_entity_poly.type
_entity_poly.pdbx_seq_one_letter_code
_entity_poly.pdbx_strand_id
1 'polypeptide(L)'
;MALQTANPSTTPSAQVVGNAFVEQYYHILHHSPELVYRFYQDSSVLSRPDSNGVMNSVTTMQGINEKILSLDYKDFKAEIKTADAQKSYKDGVTVLVTGCLTGKDNLRRKFAQSFFLAPQDNGYFVLNDVFRYVEDGEPLDNHAVNGVNDCDNSPHNF
;
A
#
# COMPACT_ATOMS: atom_id res chain seq x y z
N MET A 1 3.84 -38.81 39.55
CA MET A 1 4.46 -37.78 38.70
C MET A 1 3.39 -37.31 37.72
N ALA A 2 2.91 -36.06 37.85
CA ALA A 2 1.94 -35.50 36.93
C ALA A 2 2.70 -34.80 35.78
N LEU A 3 2.41 -35.19 34.54
CA LEU A 3 2.91 -34.52 33.35
C LEU A 3 2.22 -33.16 33.24
N GLN A 4 2.97 -32.09 33.44
CA GLN A 4 2.51 -30.74 33.20
C GLN A 4 2.41 -30.53 31.70
N THR A 5 1.18 -30.50 31.18
CA THR A 5 0.90 -30.13 29.79
C THR A 5 1.21 -28.65 29.62
N ALA A 6 2.31 -28.33 28.93
CA ALA A 6 2.61 -26.98 28.50
C ALA A 6 1.49 -26.50 27.56
N ASN A 7 0.83 -25.40 27.90
CA ASN A 7 -0.10 -24.72 27.00
C ASN A 7 0.68 -24.24 25.77
N PRO A 8 0.27 -24.56 24.54
CA PRO A 8 0.91 -23.97 23.37
C PRO A 8 0.57 -22.49 23.34
N SER A 9 1.56 -21.63 23.61
CA SER A 9 1.50 -20.21 23.28
C SER A 9 1.23 -20.11 21.78
N THR A 10 -0.01 -19.86 21.41
CA THR A 10 -0.44 -19.89 20.01
C THR A 10 0.02 -18.58 19.38
N THR A 11 1.17 -18.59 18.72
CA THR A 11 1.64 -17.44 17.93
C THR A 11 0.56 -17.08 16.91
N PRO A 12 0.11 -15.82 16.85
CA PRO A 12 -0.94 -15.40 15.91
C PRO A 12 -0.49 -15.67 14.47
N SER A 13 -1.45 -15.97 13.59
CA SER A 13 -1.15 -16.13 12.17
C SER A 13 -0.75 -14.79 11.53
N ALA A 14 0.01 -14.84 10.43
CA ALA A 14 0.39 -13.63 9.70
C ALA A 14 -0.82 -12.79 9.30
N GLN A 15 -1.93 -13.42 8.93
CA GLN A 15 -3.17 -12.73 8.59
C GLN A 15 -3.80 -12.00 9.78
N VAL A 16 -3.79 -12.61 10.97
CA VAL A 16 -4.28 -11.95 12.20
C VAL A 16 -3.42 -10.73 12.53
N VAL A 17 -2.09 -10.88 12.44
CA VAL A 17 -1.15 -9.77 12.66
C VAL A 17 -1.34 -8.66 11.62
N GLY A 18 -1.40 -9.01 10.34
CA GLY A 18 -1.56 -8.06 9.25
C GLY A 18 -2.87 -7.29 9.32
N ASN A 19 -3.99 -7.96 9.59
CA ASN A 19 -5.29 -7.31 9.74
C ASN A 19 -5.31 -6.32 10.91
N ALA A 20 -4.82 -6.73 12.08
CA ALA A 20 -4.75 -5.86 13.25
C ALA A 20 -3.84 -4.65 13.00
N PHE A 21 -2.69 -4.86 12.35
CA PHE A 21 -1.79 -3.78 11.96
C PHE A 21 -2.46 -2.80 11.01
N VAL A 22 -3.10 -3.27 9.93
CA VAL A 22 -3.77 -2.41 8.95
C VAL A 22 -4.87 -1.58 9.60
N GLU A 23 -5.73 -2.20 10.41
CA GLU A 23 -6.80 -1.49 11.12
C GLU A 23 -6.25 -0.35 11.99
N GLN A 24 -5.24 -0.64 12.81
CA GLN A 24 -4.62 0.35 13.69
C GLN A 24 -3.86 1.43 12.92
N TYR A 25 -3.07 1.03 11.91
CA TYR A 25 -2.24 1.95 11.13
C TYR A 25 -3.09 3.00 10.43
N TYR A 26 -4.12 2.59 9.68
CA TYR A 26 -4.96 3.53 8.96
C TYR A 26 -5.91 4.32 9.88
N HIS A 27 -6.32 3.74 11.03
CA HIS A 27 -7.06 4.49 12.04
C HIS A 27 -6.22 5.64 12.59
N ILE A 28 -4.98 5.37 13.01
CA ILE A 28 -4.08 6.39 13.56
C ILE A 28 -3.64 7.37 12.47
N LEU A 29 -3.37 6.90 11.25
CA LEU A 29 -3.01 7.76 10.11
C LEU A 29 -4.06 8.84 9.84
N HIS A 30 -5.34 8.49 9.96
CA HIS A 30 -6.44 9.42 9.74
C HIS A 30 -6.68 10.35 10.93
N HIS A 31 -6.70 9.82 12.16
CA HIS A 31 -7.13 10.60 13.35
C HIS A 31 -5.99 11.29 14.09
N SER A 32 -4.77 10.74 14.03
CA SER A 32 -3.60 11.19 14.79
C SER A 32 -2.31 10.91 14.01
N PRO A 33 -2.11 11.47 12.81
CA PRO A 33 -0.94 11.21 11.96
C PRO A 33 0.38 11.53 12.67
N GLU A 34 0.37 12.48 13.62
CA GLU A 34 1.52 12.78 14.49
C GLU A 34 1.95 11.62 15.40
N LEU A 35 1.19 10.54 15.49
CA LEU A 35 1.53 9.34 16.26
C LEU A 35 1.97 8.16 15.38
N VAL A 36 1.81 8.25 14.06
CA VAL A 36 2.08 7.13 13.14
C VAL A 36 3.55 6.73 13.14
N TYR A 37 4.47 7.67 13.35
CA TYR A 37 5.91 7.39 13.42
C TYR A 37 6.26 6.37 14.52
N ARG A 38 5.39 6.16 15.52
CA ARG A 38 5.57 5.17 16.60
C ARG A 38 5.47 3.72 16.13
N PHE A 39 4.98 3.46 14.91
CA PHE A 39 5.04 2.14 14.29
C PHE A 39 6.44 1.80 13.75
N TYR A 40 7.35 2.76 13.69
CA TYR A 40 8.65 2.65 13.04
C TYR A 40 9.79 2.72 14.06
N GLN A 41 10.98 2.33 13.63
CA GLN A 41 12.24 2.52 14.35
C GLN A 41 13.23 3.28 13.46
N ASP A 42 14.41 3.63 13.98
CA ASP A 42 15.38 4.40 13.19
C ASP A 42 15.94 3.64 11.99
N SER A 43 15.92 2.31 12.04
CA SER A 43 16.29 1.42 10.94
C SER A 43 15.22 1.32 9.84
N SER A 44 14.04 1.89 10.05
CA SER A 44 12.93 1.80 9.11
C SER A 44 13.14 2.67 7.87
N VAL A 45 12.51 2.25 6.77
CA VAL A 45 12.49 2.99 5.50
C VAL A 45 11.04 3.17 5.03
N LEU A 46 10.66 4.42 4.77
CA LEU A 46 9.37 4.79 4.20
C LEU A 46 9.56 5.39 2.81
N SER A 47 8.91 4.80 1.82
CA SER A 47 8.93 5.23 0.42
C SER A 47 7.56 5.72 -0.02
N ARG A 48 7.53 6.93 -0.59
CA ARG A 48 6.33 7.60 -1.09
C ARG A 48 6.62 8.27 -2.44
N PRO A 49 5.67 8.26 -3.40
CA PRO A 49 5.81 9.06 -4.62
C PRO A 49 5.70 10.55 -4.28
N ASP A 50 6.44 11.39 -4.99
CA ASP A 50 6.19 12.83 -5.04
C ASP A 50 5.10 13.18 -6.07
N SER A 51 4.88 14.47 -6.31
CA SER A 51 3.89 14.97 -7.28
C SER A 51 4.17 14.54 -8.72
N ASN A 52 5.41 14.17 -9.05
CA ASN A 52 5.82 13.71 -10.37
C ASN A 52 5.81 12.18 -10.47
N GLY A 53 5.35 11.48 -9.41
CA GLY A 53 5.33 10.02 -9.34
C GLY A 53 6.69 9.40 -9.02
N VAL A 54 7.74 10.20 -8.79
CA VAL A 54 9.07 9.69 -8.48
C VAL A 54 9.11 9.24 -7.01
N MET A 55 9.59 8.02 -6.78
CA MET A 55 9.67 7.46 -5.43
C MET A 55 10.80 8.13 -4.65
N ASN A 56 10.44 8.70 -3.50
CA ASN A 56 11.36 9.24 -2.54
C ASN A 56 11.32 8.40 -1.26
N SER A 57 12.49 8.12 -0.69
CA SER A 57 12.63 7.35 0.54
C SER A 57 13.18 8.19 1.67
N VAL A 58 12.62 8.02 2.86
CA VAL A 58 13.12 8.60 4.11
C VAL A 58 13.40 7.50 5.12
N THR A 59 14.36 7.73 5.99
CA THR A 59 14.73 6.86 7.11
C THR A 59 14.64 7.63 8.41
N THR A 60 14.89 6.96 9.54
CA THR A 60 14.77 7.49 10.91
C THR A 60 13.33 7.78 11.33
N MET A 61 13.04 7.67 12.63
CA MET A 61 11.71 8.00 13.13
C MET A 61 11.35 9.46 12.89
N GLN A 62 12.32 10.37 13.00
CA GLN A 62 12.13 11.80 12.76
C GLN A 62 11.80 12.08 11.29
N GLY A 63 12.62 11.60 10.35
CA GLY A 63 12.40 11.82 8.92
C GLY A 63 11.09 11.21 8.42
N ILE A 64 10.72 10.04 8.96
CA ILE A 64 9.42 9.40 8.70
C ILE A 64 8.27 10.27 9.21
N ASN A 65 8.35 10.79 10.45
CA ASN A 65 7.31 11.66 11.01
C ASN A 65 7.11 12.93 10.17
N GLU A 66 8.21 13.63 9.84
CA GLU A 66 8.18 14.83 9.01
C GLU A 66 7.54 14.56 7.64
N LYS A 67 7.90 13.43 7.01
CA LYS A 67 7.33 13.03 5.72
C LYS A 67 5.85 12.69 5.80
N ILE A 68 5.39 11.99 6.84
CA ILE A 68 3.96 11.66 7.01
C ILE A 68 3.14 12.93 7.21
N LEU A 69 3.63 13.85 8.04
CA LEU A 69 2.94 15.12 8.29
C LEU A 69 2.90 16.01 7.04
N SER A 70 3.92 15.96 6.17
CA SER A 70 3.93 16.73 4.92
C SER A 70 2.93 16.23 3.87
N LEU A 71 2.38 15.02 4.02
CA LEU A 71 1.44 14.41 3.06
C LEU A 71 -0.03 14.73 3.37
N ASP A 72 -0.29 15.40 4.48
CA ASP A 72 -1.61 15.92 4.88
C ASP A 72 -2.72 14.87 4.90
N TYR A 73 -2.41 13.66 5.40
CA TYR A 73 -3.35 12.53 5.46
C TYR A 73 -4.65 12.81 6.23
N LYS A 74 -4.72 13.86 7.07
CA LYS A 74 -5.95 14.26 7.78
C LYS A 74 -7.08 14.60 6.81
N ASP A 75 -6.72 15.06 5.62
CA ASP A 75 -7.64 15.49 4.60
C ASP A 75 -7.91 14.43 3.53
N PHE A 76 -7.36 13.22 3.71
CA PHE A 76 -7.60 12.09 2.84
C PHE A 76 -8.44 11.03 3.54
N LYS A 77 -9.46 10.53 2.85
CA LYS A 77 -10.20 9.35 3.29
C LYS A 77 -9.58 8.09 2.69
N ALA A 78 -9.00 7.26 3.53
CA ALA A 78 -8.53 5.93 3.15
C ALA A 78 -9.67 4.90 3.20
N GLU A 79 -9.88 4.19 2.10
CA GLU A 79 -10.78 3.05 2.01
C GLU A 79 -9.97 1.81 1.65
N ILE A 80 -9.78 0.92 2.63
CA ILE A 80 -9.05 -0.34 2.43
C ILE A 80 -9.94 -1.34 1.70
N LYS A 81 -9.40 -1.97 0.66
CA LYS A 81 -10.08 -2.97 -0.16
C LYS A 81 -9.61 -4.37 0.16
N THR A 82 -8.31 -4.59 0.19
CA THR A 82 -7.73 -5.87 0.58
C THR A 82 -6.54 -5.66 1.50
N ALA A 83 -6.30 -6.63 2.36
CA ALA A 83 -5.12 -6.74 3.20
C ALA A 83 -4.73 -8.21 3.26
N ASP A 84 -3.62 -8.56 2.61
CA ASP A 84 -3.14 -9.93 2.49
C ASP A 84 -1.79 -10.03 3.21
N ALA A 85 -1.59 -11.07 4.03
CA ALA A 85 -0.37 -11.19 4.81
C ALA A 85 0.25 -12.58 4.78
N GLN A 86 1.58 -12.62 4.78
CA GLN A 86 2.38 -13.83 4.77
C GLN A 86 3.48 -13.77 5.83
N LYS A 87 3.79 -14.92 6.42
CA LYS A 87 5.03 -15.08 7.18
C LYS A 87 6.21 -14.91 6.23
N SER A 88 7.27 -14.29 6.71
CA SER A 88 8.43 -13.95 5.93
C SER A 88 9.71 -14.19 6.76
N TYR A 89 10.84 -13.67 6.29
CA TYR A 89 12.16 -13.89 6.89
C TYR A 89 12.19 -13.49 8.38
N LYS A 90 12.87 -14.30 9.20
CA LYS A 90 13.07 -14.09 10.65
C LYS A 90 11.77 -13.74 11.40
N ASP A 91 10.73 -14.55 11.21
CA ASP A 91 9.41 -14.37 11.85
C ASP A 91 8.69 -13.06 11.53
N GLY A 92 9.21 -12.30 10.56
CA GLY A 92 8.57 -11.10 10.04
C GLY A 92 7.29 -11.41 9.27
N VAL A 93 6.48 -10.38 9.04
CA VAL A 93 5.23 -10.48 8.30
C VAL A 93 5.27 -9.50 7.14
N THR A 94 5.08 -9.99 5.92
CA THR A 94 4.83 -9.13 4.75
C THR A 94 3.34 -8.89 4.65
N VAL A 95 2.93 -7.64 4.48
CA VAL A 95 1.53 -7.23 4.34
C VAL A 95 1.38 -6.43 3.05
N LEU A 96 0.47 -6.85 2.17
CA LEU A 96 0.09 -6.10 0.98
C LEU A 96 -1.31 -5.54 1.17
N VAL A 97 -1.45 -4.24 1.03
CA VAL A 97 -2.70 -3.51 1.15
C VAL A 97 -3.05 -2.91 -0.20
N THR A 98 -4.30 -3.09 -0.61
CA THR A 98 -4.87 -2.32 -1.72
C THR A 98 -6.02 -1.47 -1.21
N GLY A 99 -6.18 -0.28 -1.78
CA GLY A 99 -7.21 0.63 -1.32
C GLY A 99 -7.43 1.80 -2.26
N CYS A 100 -8.22 2.75 -1.79
CA CYS A 100 -8.43 4.03 -2.44
C CYS A 100 -8.21 5.16 -1.45
N LEU A 101 -7.52 6.22 -1.89
CA LEU A 101 -7.47 7.50 -1.19
C LEU A 101 -8.37 8.49 -1.92
N THR A 102 -9.27 9.14 -1.18
CA THR A 102 -10.07 10.26 -1.70
C THR A 102 -9.56 11.55 -1.08
N GLY A 103 -9.07 12.47 -1.90
CA GLY A 103 -8.61 13.80 -1.47
C GLY A 103 -9.74 14.84 -1.42
N LYS A 104 -9.39 16.09 -1.07
CA LYS A 104 -10.33 17.23 -1.01
C LYS A 104 -10.99 17.56 -2.35
N ASP A 105 -10.30 17.24 -3.45
CA ASP A 105 -10.80 17.36 -4.82
C ASP A 105 -11.92 16.34 -5.13
N ASN A 106 -12.27 15.47 -4.18
CA ASN A 106 -13.13 14.30 -4.35
C ASN A 106 -12.61 13.31 -5.39
N LEU A 107 -11.34 13.44 -5.82
CA LEU A 107 -10.74 12.47 -6.71
C LEU A 107 -10.32 11.26 -5.90
N ARG A 108 -10.85 10.11 -6.33
CA ARG A 108 -10.53 8.81 -5.75
C ARG A 108 -9.40 8.18 -6.54
N ARG A 109 -8.27 7.92 -5.87
CA ARG A 109 -7.08 7.31 -6.48
C ARG A 109 -6.83 5.95 -5.85
N LYS A 110 -6.65 4.93 -6.68
CA LYS A 110 -6.27 3.59 -6.21
C LYS A 110 -4.83 3.60 -5.74
N PHE A 111 -4.52 2.77 -4.75
CA PHE A 111 -3.16 2.59 -4.27
C PHE A 111 -2.88 1.13 -3.94
N ALA A 112 -1.59 0.80 -3.95
CA ALA A 112 -1.03 -0.38 -3.33
C ALA A 112 0.02 0.06 -2.31
N GLN A 113 0.01 -0.55 -1.13
CA GLN A 113 0.99 -0.31 -0.08
C GLN A 113 1.49 -1.64 0.46
N SER A 114 2.80 -1.81 0.48
CA SER A 114 3.47 -2.99 1.02
C SER A 114 4.20 -2.64 2.30
N PHE A 115 4.05 -3.48 3.31
CA PHE A 115 4.76 -3.38 4.57
C PHE A 115 5.55 -4.66 4.83
N PHE A 116 6.74 -4.49 5.40
CA PHE A 116 7.43 -5.57 6.11
C PHE A 116 7.46 -5.25 7.60
N LEU A 117 6.78 -6.07 8.39
CA LEU A 117 6.71 -6.00 9.84
C LEU A 117 7.80 -6.89 10.43
N ALA A 118 8.79 -6.31 11.10
CA ALA A 118 9.85 -7.03 11.78
C ALA A 118 9.46 -7.28 13.25
N PRO A 119 9.78 -8.45 13.81
CA PRO A 119 9.48 -8.74 15.22
C PRO A 119 10.34 -7.88 16.16
N GLN A 120 9.77 -7.56 17.33
CA GLN A 120 10.43 -6.92 18.47
C GLN A 120 9.89 -7.53 19.78
N ASP A 121 10.50 -7.20 20.93
CA ASP A 121 10.18 -7.81 22.23
C ASP A 121 8.68 -7.97 22.50
N ASN A 122 7.88 -6.94 22.19
CA ASN A 122 6.43 -6.92 22.36
C ASN A 122 5.71 -6.60 21.04
N GLY A 123 5.81 -7.49 20.06
CA GLY A 123 5.03 -7.42 18.83
C GLY A 123 5.88 -7.13 17.59
N TYR A 124 5.46 -6.16 16.79
CA TYR A 124 6.09 -5.85 15.51
C TYR A 124 6.31 -4.34 15.34
N PHE A 125 7.32 -3.97 14.57
CA PHE A 125 7.49 -2.63 14.02
C PHE A 125 7.60 -2.69 12.50
N VAL A 126 7.30 -1.58 11.83
CA VAL A 126 7.40 -1.45 10.38
C VAL A 126 8.85 -1.18 10.01
N LEU A 127 9.51 -2.14 9.38
CA LEU A 127 10.88 -1.96 8.87
C LEU A 127 10.87 -1.39 7.45
N ASN A 128 9.93 -1.82 6.61
CA ASN A 128 9.77 -1.28 5.25
C ASN A 128 8.32 -0.90 5.02
N ASP A 129 8.12 0.27 4.41
CA ASP A 129 6.82 0.78 3.98
C ASP A 129 6.95 1.39 2.59
N VAL A 130 6.33 0.77 1.59
CA VAL A 130 6.35 1.23 0.20
C VAL A 130 4.93 1.45 -0.26
N PHE A 131 4.60 2.68 -0.61
CA PHE A 131 3.29 3.06 -1.15
C PHE A 131 3.42 3.53 -2.58
N ARG A 132 2.44 3.19 -3.42
CA ARG A 132 2.33 3.69 -4.79
C ARG A 132 0.87 3.87 -5.19
N TYR A 133 0.59 4.95 -5.89
CA TYR A 133 -0.68 5.11 -6.59
C TYR A 133 -0.73 4.16 -7.79
N VAL A 134 -1.87 3.53 -8.01
CA VAL A 134 -2.12 2.69 -9.18
C VAL A 134 -2.89 3.54 -10.17
N GLU A 135 -2.31 3.75 -11.36
CA GLU A 135 -3.01 4.41 -12.45
C GLU A 135 -4.20 3.55 -12.89
N ASP A 136 -5.37 4.17 -13.03
CA ASP A 136 -6.42 3.60 -13.85
C ASP A 136 -5.93 3.78 -15.28
N GLY A 137 -5.49 2.69 -15.92
CA GLY A 137 -5.02 2.76 -17.30
C GLY A 137 -6.08 3.48 -18.14
N GLU A 138 -5.68 4.56 -18.81
CA GLU A 138 -6.47 5.16 -19.87
C GLU A 138 -6.94 4.02 -20.78
N PRO A 139 -8.25 3.94 -21.14
CA PRO A 139 -8.64 3.03 -22.19
C PRO A 139 -7.79 3.41 -23.40
N LEU A 140 -7.00 2.46 -23.91
CA LEU A 140 -6.42 2.59 -25.24
C LEU A 140 -7.59 2.90 -26.16
N ASP A 141 -7.71 4.15 -26.58
CA ASP A 141 -8.71 4.57 -27.54
C ASP A 141 -8.57 3.63 -28.72
N ASN A 142 -9.63 2.85 -28.96
CA ASN A 142 -9.78 2.05 -30.15
C ASN A 142 -9.61 3.01 -31.32
N HIS A 143 -8.42 3.05 -31.92
CA HIS A 143 -8.27 3.60 -33.25
C HIS A 143 -9.17 2.79 -34.15
N ALA A 144 -10.36 3.35 -34.39
CA ALA A 144 -11.32 2.88 -35.35
C ALA A 144 -10.56 2.66 -36.66
N VAL A 145 -10.59 1.41 -37.11
CA VAL A 145 -10.24 1.04 -38.47
C VAL A 145 -11.23 1.81 -39.34
N ASN A 146 -10.81 2.95 -39.89
CA ASN A 146 -11.53 3.61 -40.97
C ASN A 146 -11.35 2.74 -42.22
N GLY A 147 -12.12 1.65 -42.27
CA GLY A 147 -12.45 0.95 -43.50
C GLY A 147 -13.34 1.86 -44.33
N VAL A 148 -12.72 2.65 -45.20
CA VAL A 148 -13.42 3.29 -46.32
C VAL A 148 -13.67 2.19 -47.37
N ASN A 149 -14.85 1.58 -47.27
CA ASN A 149 -15.58 1.02 -48.42
C ASN A 149 -16.38 2.20 -49.02
N ASP A 150 -16.60 2.40 -50.32
CA ASP A 150 -16.42 1.69 -51.58
C ASP A 150 -16.54 2.76 -52.69
N CYS A 151 -16.01 2.52 -53.90
CA CYS A 151 -16.67 2.89 -55.18
C CYS A 151 -15.87 2.36 -56.38
N ASP A 152 -16.14 1.10 -56.71
CA ASP A 152 -16.72 0.63 -57.99
C ASP A 152 -16.12 1.03 -59.37
N ASN A 153 -15.95 -0.03 -60.18
CA ASN A 153 -16.04 -0.18 -61.65
C ASN A 153 -14.93 0.30 -62.63
N SER A 154 -13.99 -0.63 -62.92
CA SER A 154 -13.58 -1.25 -64.23
C SER A 154 -13.52 -0.46 -65.57
N PRO A 155 -12.91 -1.01 -66.66
CA PRO A 155 -11.73 -1.87 -66.86
C PRO A 155 -10.77 -1.33 -67.97
N HIS A 156 -9.67 -2.05 -68.29
CA HIS A 156 -9.06 -2.27 -69.65
C HIS A 156 -7.55 -2.62 -69.49
N ASN A 157 -7.14 -3.87 -69.70
CA ASN A 157 -6.76 -4.56 -70.95
C ASN A 157 -5.35 -4.23 -71.49
N PHE A 158 -4.56 -5.31 -71.61
CA PHE A 158 -3.20 -5.51 -72.14
C PHE A 158 -2.02 -5.09 -71.27
#